data_AF-A0AAC8W5M6-F1
#
_entry.id   AF-A0AAC8W5M6-F1
#
_cell.length_a   1.000
_cell.length_b   1.000
_cell.length_c   1.000
_cell.angle_alpha   90.00
_cell.angle_beta   90.00
_cell.angle_gamma   90.00
#
_symmetry.space_group_name_H-M   'P 1'
#
loop_
_entity.id
_entity.type
_entity.pdbx_description
1 polymer ?
#
loop_
_entity_poly.entity_id
_entity_poly.type
_entity_poly.pdbx_seq_one_letter_code
_entity_poly.pdbx_strand_id
1 'polypeptide(L)'
;MCAAGWELRSCRLTRDVEACRPDVVLSLAAETGKRTGHPWLGVLHDDPGRLRRDRRRLDAVLSQDGWLTRTAEQAAFLTDSLVPTDRPAHLLPLDGLTPPALAGLLEAMCDAAGFATPASGPSVDYIVRVGGRSIDFVRRCLDSLGAQTAPGVGAIIVRHAPVPGLDAELERLRPRLRRLILIDGPASATRSACLWAGLTAVEADLFGMLDDDDALHPNHVASLAPFALAGSLAITGAVQVWDDASGPVPPADPRSEHRTFHAMPPPDRGALFLSRIAIHSSAFLAPSALLASIGPDPGLDFAEDTWLIRRLARLAPLASSWRVSTDFHWRQGGADNTAFRADGREEAMTRIADRERLDPIIAALRWGGGNDQPLPLPPAWGQPADRPDLPSLSRPQDFHALPGGRPLYVYGSGGGGRIVLGEVSKHPHLTVTAVLDSSRPGLAFGLPVLRPADLPPDHLRDGLFIIASEHVVAMTATLHALGVKHIYDAGPHIRLYTELRQG
;
A
#
# COMPACT_ATOMS: atom_id res chain seq x y z
N MET A 1 2.73 31.15 4.17
CA MET A 1 2.54 30.84 2.74
C MET A 1 2.50 32.10 1.87
N CYS A 2 1.57 33.06 2.03
CA CYS A 2 1.62 34.28 1.22
C CYS A 2 2.94 35.07 1.36
N ALA A 3 3.47 35.20 2.59
CA ALA A 3 4.78 35.82 2.83
C ALA A 3 5.96 35.07 2.18
N ALA A 4 5.75 33.82 1.76
CA ALA A 4 6.71 32.99 1.03
C ALA A 4 6.61 33.16 -0.49
N GLY A 5 5.71 34.01 -0.99
CA GLY A 5 5.44 34.17 -2.42
C GLY A 5 4.44 33.15 -3.00
N TRP A 6 3.77 32.35 -2.16
CA TRP A 6 2.80 31.36 -2.62
C TRP A 6 1.45 32.03 -2.89
N GLU A 7 0.84 31.72 -4.03
CA GLU A 7 -0.55 32.06 -4.31
C GLU A 7 -1.46 31.08 -3.55
N LEU A 8 -2.43 31.62 -2.81
CA LEU A 8 -3.42 30.82 -2.09
C LEU A 8 -4.79 30.99 -2.72
N ARG A 9 -5.39 29.87 -3.10
CA ARG A 9 -6.78 29.82 -3.52
C ARG A 9 -7.60 28.94 -2.57
N SER A 10 -8.71 29.49 -2.08
CA SER A 10 -9.65 28.72 -1.28
C SER A 10 -10.57 27.94 -2.22
N CYS A 11 -10.55 26.62 -2.10
CA CYS A 11 -11.42 25.71 -2.83
C CYS A 11 -12.33 25.02 -1.81
N ARG A 12 -13.65 25.08 -2.02
CA ARG A 12 -14.60 24.42 -1.12
C ARG A 12 -14.83 22.96 -1.53
N LEU A 13 -14.71 22.68 -2.83
CA LEU A 13 -15.09 21.42 -3.43
C LEU A 13 -13.94 20.89 -4.29
N THR A 14 -13.82 19.57 -4.41
CA THR A 14 -12.69 18.96 -5.15
C THR A 14 -12.66 19.34 -6.62
N ARG A 15 -13.79 19.61 -7.26
CA ARG A 15 -13.80 20.15 -8.64
C ARG A 15 -13.22 21.55 -8.75
N ASP A 16 -13.30 22.36 -7.69
CA ASP A 16 -12.66 23.68 -7.66
C ASP A 16 -11.14 23.50 -7.58
N VAL A 17 -10.67 22.45 -6.90
CA VAL A 17 -9.25 22.04 -6.86
C VAL A 17 -8.79 21.59 -8.24
N GLU A 18 -9.51 20.66 -8.89
CA GLU A 18 -9.21 20.17 -10.25
C GLU A 18 -9.20 21.32 -11.28
N ALA A 19 -10.13 22.26 -11.18
CA ALA A 19 -10.18 23.44 -12.06
C ALA A 19 -9.03 24.43 -11.78
N CYS A 20 -8.57 24.51 -10.52
CA CYS A 20 -7.44 25.35 -10.14
C CYS A 20 -6.09 24.75 -10.59
N ARG A 21 -6.00 23.42 -10.69
CA ARG A 21 -4.76 22.68 -10.97
C ARG A 21 -3.58 23.11 -10.06
N PRO A 22 -3.73 23.07 -8.73
CA PRO A 22 -2.67 23.52 -7.85
C PRO A 22 -1.46 22.58 -7.87
N ASP A 23 -0.30 23.13 -7.56
CA ASP A 23 0.92 22.33 -7.31
C ASP A 23 0.78 21.48 -6.03
N VAL A 24 0.02 21.97 -5.04
CA VAL A 24 -0.29 21.26 -3.80
C VAL A 24 -1.65 21.66 -3.25
N VAL A 25 -2.34 20.70 -2.65
CA VAL A 25 -3.56 20.93 -1.86
C VAL A 25 -3.20 20.96 -0.38
N LEU A 26 -3.45 22.10 0.29
CA LEU A 26 -3.44 22.15 1.75
C LEU A 26 -4.82 21.77 2.27
N SER A 27 -4.96 20.58 2.85
CA SER A 27 -6.21 20.13 3.47
C SER A 27 -6.24 20.53 4.94
N LEU A 28 -7.13 21.45 5.30
CA LEU A 28 -7.39 21.82 6.70
C LEU A 28 -8.22 20.77 7.45
N ALA A 29 -8.62 19.68 6.79
CA ALA A 29 -9.41 18.60 7.39
C ALA A 29 -8.89 17.26 6.84
N ALA A 30 -7.72 16.83 7.32
CA ALA A 30 -7.07 15.61 6.84
C ALA A 30 -7.96 14.36 6.95
N GLU A 31 -8.91 14.32 7.90
CA GLU A 31 -9.87 13.23 8.08
C GLU A 31 -10.84 13.04 6.90
N THR A 32 -10.90 13.99 5.98
CA THR A 32 -11.77 13.92 4.79
C THR A 32 -11.17 13.05 3.69
N GLY A 33 -9.88 12.73 3.80
CA GLY A 33 -9.11 11.95 2.85
C GLY A 33 -8.72 12.71 1.59
N LYS A 34 -7.67 12.25 0.92
CA LYS A 34 -7.28 12.70 -0.42
C LYS A 34 -8.35 12.31 -1.44
N ARG A 35 -8.66 13.23 -2.35
CA ARG A 35 -9.79 13.10 -3.31
C ARG A 35 -9.47 13.50 -4.75
N THR A 36 -8.26 14.00 -5.01
CA THR A 36 -7.84 14.46 -6.34
C THR A 36 -6.46 13.92 -6.66
N GLY A 37 -6.07 14.00 -7.93
CA GLY A 37 -4.76 13.58 -8.43
C GLY A 37 -3.60 14.53 -8.11
N HIS A 38 -3.82 15.53 -7.26
CA HIS A 38 -2.77 16.46 -6.82
C HIS A 38 -2.01 15.93 -5.59
N PRO A 39 -0.84 16.49 -5.23
CA PRO A 39 -0.20 16.24 -3.94
C PRO A 39 -1.01 16.87 -2.80
N TRP A 40 -1.24 16.14 -1.70
CA TRP A 40 -2.00 16.66 -0.54
C TRP A 40 -1.15 16.76 0.73
N LEU A 41 -1.12 17.96 1.31
CA LEU A 41 -0.56 18.24 2.63
C LEU A 41 -1.71 18.41 3.63
N GLY A 42 -1.89 17.46 4.53
CA GLY A 42 -2.97 17.46 5.52
C GLY A 42 -2.58 18.13 6.84
N VAL A 43 -3.40 19.04 7.35
CA VAL A 43 -3.25 19.54 8.73
C VAL A 43 -3.89 18.56 9.70
N LEU A 44 -3.10 17.99 10.60
CA LEU A 44 -3.59 17.02 11.56
C LEU A 44 -4.21 17.70 12.78
N HIS A 45 -5.53 17.62 12.89
CA HIS A 45 -6.29 18.14 14.02
C HIS A 45 -6.64 17.08 15.07
N ASP A 46 -6.74 15.83 14.66
CA ASP A 46 -7.15 14.75 15.55
C ASP A 46 -6.08 14.38 16.57
N ASP A 47 -6.54 13.96 17.74
CA ASP A 47 -5.68 13.32 18.73
C ASP A 47 -5.35 11.88 18.29
N PRO A 48 -4.12 11.41 18.54
CA PRO A 48 -3.72 10.03 18.27
C PRO A 48 -4.65 8.97 18.89
N GLY A 49 -5.22 9.23 20.08
CA GLY A 49 -6.13 8.32 20.76
C GLY A 49 -7.43 8.05 19.98
N ARG A 50 -7.98 9.07 19.32
CA ARG A 50 -9.13 8.94 18.42
C ARG A 50 -8.78 8.17 17.16
N LEU A 51 -7.65 8.49 16.52
CA LEU A 51 -7.22 7.81 15.29
C LEU A 51 -6.99 6.31 15.51
N ARG A 52 -6.48 5.91 16.68
CA ARG A 52 -6.35 4.49 17.06
C ARG A 52 -7.68 3.74 17.14
N ARG A 53 -8.80 4.44 17.38
CA ARG A 53 -10.13 3.84 17.58
C ARG A 53 -11.03 3.94 16.35
N ASP A 54 -10.67 4.77 15.38
CA ASP A 54 -11.45 5.01 14.17
C ASP A 54 -10.59 4.73 12.92
N ARG A 55 -10.67 3.49 12.45
CA ARG A 55 -9.86 3.04 11.30
C ARG A 55 -10.17 3.84 10.05
N ARG A 56 -11.44 4.11 9.76
CA ARG A 56 -11.83 4.85 8.54
C ARG A 56 -11.24 6.25 8.56
N ARG A 57 -11.26 6.91 9.72
CA ARG A 57 -10.66 8.23 9.91
C ARG A 57 -9.14 8.18 9.79
N LEU A 58 -8.49 7.17 10.37
CA LEU A 58 -7.06 6.95 10.22
C LEU A 58 -6.70 6.73 8.74
N ASP A 59 -7.44 5.90 8.00
CA ASP A 59 -7.20 5.67 6.58
C ASP A 59 -7.30 6.96 5.76
N ALA A 60 -8.29 7.81 6.06
CA ALA A 60 -8.43 9.11 5.44
C ALA A 60 -7.23 10.03 5.76
N VAL A 61 -6.77 10.07 7.01
CA VAL A 61 -5.57 10.83 7.40
C VAL A 61 -4.32 10.29 6.70
N LEU A 62 -4.17 8.97 6.62
CA LEU A 62 -3.01 8.33 5.99
C LEU A 62 -3.02 8.48 4.48
N SER A 63 -4.18 8.70 3.85
CA SER A 63 -4.26 8.93 2.39
C SER A 63 -3.61 10.25 1.92
N GLN A 64 -3.34 11.19 2.83
CA GLN A 64 -2.60 12.43 2.54
C GLN A 64 -1.17 12.10 2.13
N ASP A 65 -0.48 12.94 1.34
CA ASP A 65 0.90 12.68 0.91
C ASP A 65 1.94 13.14 1.95
N GLY A 66 1.62 14.18 2.72
CA GLY A 66 2.38 14.70 3.86
C GLY A 66 1.48 15.37 4.91
N TRP A 67 2.06 15.76 6.05
CA TRP A 67 1.29 16.29 7.19
C TRP A 67 1.91 17.50 7.88
N LEU A 68 1.06 18.43 8.30
CA LEU A 68 1.38 19.46 9.29
C LEU A 68 0.86 19.03 10.66
N THR A 69 1.73 18.96 11.66
CA THR A 69 1.39 18.49 13.01
C THR A 69 1.38 19.63 14.02
N ARG A 70 0.48 19.58 15.00
CA ARG A 70 0.37 20.56 16.10
C ARG A 70 1.20 20.17 17.32
N THR A 71 1.44 18.88 17.52
CA THR A 71 2.16 18.36 18.68
C THR A 71 3.18 17.31 18.26
N ALA A 72 4.20 17.11 19.10
CA ALA A 72 5.17 16.03 18.92
C ALA A 72 4.51 14.64 18.99
N GLU A 73 3.45 14.48 19.79
CA GLU A 73 2.70 13.23 19.90
C GLU A 73 2.03 12.84 18.57
N GLN A 74 1.46 13.81 17.86
CA GLN A 74 0.89 13.59 16.52
C GLN A 74 1.95 13.17 15.51
N ALA A 75 3.13 13.82 15.54
CA ALA A 75 4.24 13.46 14.66
C ALA A 75 4.73 12.03 14.95
N ALA A 76 4.97 11.69 16.22
CA ALA A 76 5.36 10.35 16.64
C ALA A 76 4.32 9.30 16.21
N PHE A 77 3.03 9.59 16.43
CA PHE A 77 1.95 8.69 16.02
C PHE A 77 1.92 8.41 14.51
N LEU A 78 2.10 9.43 13.66
CA LEU A 78 2.14 9.26 12.22
C LEU A 78 3.38 8.49 11.76
N THR A 79 4.54 8.78 12.36
CA THR A 79 5.78 8.02 12.11
C THR A 79 5.58 6.55 12.47
N ASP A 80 5.16 6.24 13.70
CA ASP A 80 4.94 4.87 14.17
C ASP A 80 3.89 4.12 13.33
N SER A 81 2.86 4.86 12.89
CA SER A 81 1.83 4.34 11.99
C SER A 81 2.42 3.93 10.63
N LEU A 82 3.26 4.76 10.02
CA LEU A 82 3.77 4.53 8.68
C LEU A 82 4.98 3.60 8.62
N VAL A 83 5.72 3.42 9.72
CA VAL A 83 6.90 2.52 9.79
C VAL A 83 6.65 1.11 9.21
N PRO A 84 5.55 0.39 9.55
CA PRO A 84 5.29 -0.95 9.01
C PRO A 84 4.98 -1.01 7.50
N THR A 85 4.97 0.14 6.83
CA THR A 85 4.56 0.26 5.42
C THR A 85 5.68 0.66 4.48
N ASP A 86 6.87 0.89 5.02
CA ASP A 86 8.02 1.46 4.30
C ASP A 86 7.71 2.82 3.64
N ARG A 87 6.57 3.45 3.98
CA ARG A 87 6.18 4.75 3.48
C ARG A 87 6.78 5.84 4.38
N PRO A 88 7.55 6.80 3.85
CA PRO A 88 8.09 7.88 4.66
C PRO A 88 6.99 8.79 5.21
N ALA A 89 7.14 9.19 6.48
CA ALA A 89 6.31 10.19 7.12
C ALA A 89 6.87 11.60 6.82
N HIS A 90 6.32 12.29 5.82
CA HIS A 90 6.67 13.68 5.52
C HIS A 90 5.93 14.61 6.48
N LEU A 91 6.61 15.04 7.55
CA LEU A 91 6.01 15.80 8.64
C LEU A 91 6.67 17.18 8.77
N LEU A 92 5.86 18.19 9.07
CA LEU A 92 6.34 19.51 9.47
C LEU A 92 5.52 20.04 10.65
N PRO A 93 6.12 20.17 11.85
CA PRO A 93 5.48 20.82 12.99
C PRO A 93 5.08 22.27 12.66
N LEU A 94 3.89 22.69 13.09
CA LEU A 94 3.38 24.04 12.80
C LEU A 94 4.22 25.17 13.43
N ASP A 95 4.89 24.92 14.55
CA ASP A 95 5.84 25.84 15.17
C ASP A 95 7.15 25.96 14.37
N GLY A 96 7.51 24.94 13.60
CA GLY A 96 8.60 24.94 12.63
C GLY A 96 8.23 25.46 11.24
N LEU A 97 6.99 25.93 11.03
CA LEU A 97 6.51 26.32 9.71
C LEU A 97 7.17 27.61 9.22
N THR A 98 8.17 27.46 8.36
CA THR A 98 8.84 28.54 7.64
C THR A 98 8.72 28.33 6.13
N PRO A 99 8.86 29.39 5.30
CA PRO A 99 8.88 29.25 3.85
C PRO A 99 9.86 28.18 3.33
N PRO A 100 11.14 28.13 3.77
CA PRO A 100 12.07 27.12 3.29
C PRO A 100 11.74 25.71 3.78
N ALA A 101 11.31 25.56 5.04
CA ALA A 101 10.94 24.25 5.58
C ALA A 101 9.72 23.65 4.85
N LEU A 102 8.73 24.48 4.53
CA LEU A 102 7.58 24.04 3.74
C LEU A 102 8.00 23.66 2.31
N ALA A 103 8.85 24.45 1.66
CA ALA A 103 9.34 24.12 0.32
C ALA A 103 10.07 22.77 0.29
N GLY A 104 10.99 22.54 1.22
CA GLY A 104 11.73 21.27 1.33
C GLY A 104 10.82 20.07 1.66
N LEU A 105 9.80 20.27 2.51
CA LEU A 105 8.79 19.24 2.77
C LEU A 105 8.05 18.85 1.49
N LEU A 106 7.62 19.85 0.71
CA LEU A 106 6.80 19.63 -0.48
C LEU A 106 7.60 18.96 -1.61
N GLU A 107 8.86 19.36 -1.80
CA GLU A 107 9.78 18.67 -2.72
C GLU A 107 9.93 17.20 -2.34
N ALA A 108 10.33 16.91 -1.10
CA ALA A 108 10.52 15.54 -0.62
C ALA A 108 9.24 14.69 -0.70
N MET A 109 8.09 15.30 -0.37
CA MET A 109 6.78 14.66 -0.45
C MET A 109 6.40 14.33 -1.91
N CYS A 110 6.55 15.29 -2.82
CA CYS A 110 6.23 15.09 -4.23
C CYS A 110 7.11 14.02 -4.88
N ASP A 111 8.41 14.02 -4.58
CA ASP A 111 9.35 13.02 -5.05
C ASP A 111 8.96 11.62 -4.55
N ALA A 112 8.78 11.46 -3.24
CA ALA A 112 8.43 10.17 -2.63
C ALA A 112 7.02 9.68 -2.99
N ALA A 113 6.11 10.59 -3.36
CA ALA A 113 4.78 10.25 -3.82
C ALA A 113 4.72 9.93 -5.32
N GLY A 114 5.80 10.15 -6.06
CA GLY A 114 5.88 9.88 -7.50
C GLY A 114 5.26 10.98 -8.36
N PHE A 115 5.19 12.22 -7.88
CA PHE A 115 4.75 13.37 -8.66
C PHE A 115 5.87 13.98 -9.52
N ALA A 116 7.13 13.71 -9.17
CA ALA A 116 8.26 14.02 -10.04
C ALA A 116 8.31 13.06 -11.23
N THR A 117 8.72 13.57 -12.40
CA THR A 117 8.90 12.76 -13.62
C THR A 117 10.33 12.20 -13.63
N PRO A 118 10.54 10.89 -13.39
CA PRO A 118 11.86 10.31 -13.47
C PRO A 118 12.33 10.22 -14.93
N ALA A 119 13.66 10.28 -15.15
CA ALA A 119 14.25 10.19 -16.49
C ALA A 119 14.05 8.82 -17.16
N SER A 120 13.84 7.77 -16.35
CA SER A 120 13.53 6.41 -16.80
C SER A 120 12.54 5.80 -15.82
N GLY A 121 11.82 4.77 -16.25
CA GLY A 121 10.82 4.13 -15.41
C GLY A 121 10.51 2.71 -15.85
N PRO A 122 9.69 1.99 -15.07
CA PRO A 122 9.21 0.67 -15.43
C PRO A 122 8.47 0.70 -16.76
N SER A 123 8.61 -0.35 -17.56
CA SER A 123 7.66 -0.60 -18.65
C SER A 123 6.38 -1.17 -18.06
N VAL A 124 5.23 -0.56 -18.37
CA VAL A 124 3.91 -1.00 -17.88
C VAL A 124 2.91 -1.02 -19.04
N ASP A 125 2.13 -2.08 -19.17
CA ASP A 125 0.99 -2.13 -20.10
C ASP A 125 -0.34 -2.13 -19.31
N TYR A 126 -1.23 -1.19 -19.61
CA TYR A 126 -2.61 -1.18 -19.10
C TYR A 126 -3.57 -1.79 -20.10
N ILE A 127 -4.38 -2.73 -19.63
CA ILE A 127 -5.46 -3.32 -20.43
C ILE A 127 -6.72 -2.50 -20.21
N VAL A 128 -7.25 -1.94 -21.30
CA VAL A 128 -8.48 -1.14 -21.31
C VAL A 128 -9.48 -1.80 -22.25
N ARG A 129 -10.63 -2.19 -21.71
CA ARG A 129 -11.70 -2.79 -22.51
C ARG A 129 -12.69 -1.72 -22.88
N VAL A 130 -12.97 -1.58 -24.17
CA VAL A 130 -13.85 -0.54 -24.70
C VAL A 130 -14.99 -1.15 -25.51
N GLY A 131 -16.17 -0.59 -25.34
CA GLY A 131 -17.36 -1.02 -26.08
C GLY A 131 -18.63 -0.76 -25.29
N GLY A 132 -19.62 -0.13 -25.92
CA GLY A 132 -20.91 0.15 -25.29
C GLY A 132 -20.97 1.45 -24.47
N ARG A 133 -19.91 2.26 -24.46
CA ARG A 133 -19.88 3.60 -23.84
C ARG A 133 -19.49 4.69 -24.84
N SER A 134 -19.77 5.95 -24.49
CA SER A 134 -19.38 7.09 -25.31
C SER A 134 -17.87 7.31 -25.28
N ILE A 135 -17.35 7.98 -26.31
CA ILE A 135 -15.93 8.31 -26.43
C ILE A 135 -15.41 9.17 -25.27
N ASP A 136 -16.27 9.90 -24.57
CA ASP A 136 -15.84 10.79 -23.47
C ASP A 136 -15.32 10.02 -22.26
N PHE A 137 -15.90 8.86 -21.96
CA PHE A 137 -15.39 7.94 -20.93
C PHE A 137 -14.00 7.45 -21.32
N VAL A 138 -13.89 6.89 -22.53
CA VAL A 138 -12.62 6.37 -23.05
C VAL A 138 -11.56 7.46 -23.07
N ARG A 139 -11.90 8.69 -23.47
CA ARG A 139 -10.98 9.83 -23.47
C ARG A 139 -10.45 10.12 -22.07
N ARG A 140 -11.30 10.17 -21.05
CA ARG A 140 -10.90 10.36 -19.64
C ARG A 140 -9.91 9.28 -19.20
N CYS A 141 -10.26 8.02 -19.44
CA CYS A 141 -9.42 6.87 -19.14
C CYS A 141 -8.04 6.99 -19.81
N LEU A 142 -8.00 7.23 -21.13
CA LEU A 142 -6.76 7.35 -21.90
C LEU A 142 -5.93 8.59 -21.56
N ASP A 143 -6.56 9.73 -21.28
CA ASP A 143 -5.86 10.92 -20.80
C ASP A 143 -5.16 10.67 -19.46
N SER A 144 -5.78 9.89 -18.57
CA SER A 144 -5.18 9.53 -17.27
C SER A 144 -3.94 8.64 -17.40
N LEU A 145 -3.92 7.75 -18.41
CA LEU A 145 -2.74 6.94 -18.76
C LEU A 145 -1.63 7.81 -19.37
N GLY A 146 -1.97 8.72 -20.28
CA GLY A 146 -1.01 9.65 -20.88
C GLY A 146 -0.51 10.75 -19.93
N ALA A 147 -1.12 10.91 -18.76
CA ALA A 147 -0.74 11.87 -17.71
C ALA A 147 0.13 11.26 -16.61
N GLN A 148 0.49 9.97 -16.70
CA GLN A 148 1.36 9.34 -15.72
C GLN A 148 2.75 10.00 -15.71
N THR A 149 3.32 10.18 -14.52
CA THR A 149 4.68 10.70 -14.34
C THR A 149 5.73 9.66 -14.73
N ALA A 150 5.41 8.37 -14.64
CA ALA A 150 6.27 7.31 -15.11
C ALA A 150 6.29 7.27 -16.66
N PRO A 151 7.47 7.31 -17.31
CA PRO A 151 7.55 7.44 -18.77
C PRO A 151 7.22 6.15 -19.55
N GLY A 152 7.22 4.98 -18.89
CA GLY A 152 7.11 3.67 -19.56
C GLY A 152 5.70 3.12 -19.74
N VAL A 153 4.67 3.96 -19.70
CA VAL A 153 3.26 3.53 -19.75
C VAL A 153 2.79 3.28 -21.17
N GLY A 154 2.26 2.08 -21.41
CA GLY A 154 1.57 1.67 -22.62
C GLY A 154 0.12 1.29 -22.35
N ALA A 155 -0.68 1.20 -23.41
CA ALA A 155 -2.08 0.79 -23.35
C ALA A 155 -2.41 -0.27 -24.41
N ILE A 156 -3.18 -1.27 -23.99
CA ILE A 156 -3.72 -2.36 -24.79
C ILE A 156 -5.23 -2.19 -24.80
N ILE A 157 -5.76 -1.68 -25.91
CA ILE A 157 -7.18 -1.41 -26.07
C ILE A 157 -7.85 -2.65 -26.64
N VAL A 158 -8.80 -3.23 -25.92
CA VAL A 158 -9.57 -4.38 -26.38
C VAL A 158 -10.99 -3.94 -26.68
N ARG A 159 -11.31 -3.83 -27.97
CA ARG A 159 -12.61 -3.35 -28.46
C ARG A 159 -13.56 -4.51 -28.66
N HIS A 160 -14.67 -4.54 -27.91
CA HIS A 160 -15.71 -5.58 -28.04
C HIS A 160 -16.99 -5.09 -28.72
N ALA A 161 -17.12 -3.77 -28.93
CA ALA A 161 -18.17 -3.15 -29.72
C ALA A 161 -17.66 -1.84 -30.35
N PRO A 162 -18.27 -1.34 -31.44
CA PRO A 162 -17.87 -0.07 -32.05
C PRO A 162 -17.94 1.11 -31.05
N VAL A 163 -16.90 1.95 -31.06
CA VAL A 163 -16.86 3.20 -30.30
C VAL A 163 -16.56 4.34 -31.29
N PRO A 164 -17.56 5.14 -31.69
CA PRO A 164 -17.36 6.23 -32.64
C PRO A 164 -16.29 7.21 -32.16
N GLY A 165 -15.33 7.53 -33.03
CA GLY A 165 -14.24 8.45 -32.72
C GLY A 165 -13.02 7.82 -32.02
N LEU A 166 -13.04 6.52 -31.72
CA LEU A 166 -11.92 5.85 -31.04
C LEU A 166 -10.60 5.98 -31.81
N ASP A 167 -10.58 5.75 -33.11
CA ASP A 167 -9.32 5.77 -33.88
C ASP A 167 -8.63 7.15 -33.82
N ALA A 168 -9.41 8.24 -33.89
CA ALA A 168 -8.90 9.60 -33.73
C ALA A 168 -8.34 9.86 -32.32
N GLU A 169 -8.99 9.30 -31.30
CA GLU A 169 -8.55 9.38 -29.91
C GLU A 169 -7.24 8.61 -29.69
N LEU A 170 -7.10 7.42 -30.29
CA LEU A 170 -5.87 6.63 -30.23
C LEU A 170 -4.70 7.35 -30.91
N GLU A 171 -4.91 7.96 -32.07
CA GLU A 171 -3.86 8.76 -32.72
C GLU A 171 -3.46 9.99 -31.90
N ARG A 172 -4.41 10.63 -31.21
CA ARG A 172 -4.11 11.74 -30.30
C ARG A 172 -3.20 11.32 -29.15
N LEU A 173 -3.41 10.12 -28.59
CA LEU A 173 -2.65 9.63 -27.43
C LEU A 173 -1.33 8.97 -27.79
N ARG A 174 -1.16 8.48 -29.03
CA ARG A 174 0.04 7.76 -29.47
C ARG A 174 1.37 8.44 -29.08
N PRO A 175 1.55 9.77 -29.15
CA PRO A 175 2.81 10.42 -28.76
C PRO A 175 3.08 10.43 -27.24
N ARG A 176 2.07 10.16 -26.41
CA ARG A 176 2.14 10.22 -24.94
C ARG A 176 2.33 8.86 -24.28
N LEU A 177 2.23 7.78 -25.05
CA LEU A 177 2.33 6.41 -24.54
C LEU A 177 3.53 5.70 -25.18
N ARG A 178 4.23 4.90 -24.39
CA ARG A 178 5.32 4.03 -24.85
C ARG A 178 4.85 3.06 -25.93
N ARG A 179 3.63 2.53 -25.77
CA ARG A 179 3.02 1.52 -26.64
C ARG A 179 1.51 1.74 -26.65
N LEU A 180 0.90 1.66 -27.82
CA LEU A 180 -0.56 1.72 -27.97
C LEU A 180 -1.00 0.73 -29.04
N ILE A 181 -1.76 -0.28 -28.64
CA ILE A 181 -2.30 -1.30 -29.55
C ILE A 181 -3.82 -1.41 -29.40
N LEU A 182 -4.47 -1.75 -30.50
CA LEU A 182 -5.91 -2.02 -30.56
C LEU A 182 -6.11 -3.48 -30.98
N ILE A 183 -6.89 -4.22 -30.19
CA ILE A 183 -7.30 -5.59 -30.43
C ILE A 183 -8.81 -5.58 -30.62
N ASP A 184 -9.26 -6.05 -31.77
CA ASP A 184 -10.68 -6.28 -32.03
C ASP A 184 -11.10 -7.65 -31.49
N GLY A 185 -11.90 -7.62 -30.42
CA GLY A 185 -12.54 -8.81 -29.87
C GLY A 185 -13.76 -9.24 -30.71
N PRO A 186 -14.18 -10.51 -30.62
CA PRO A 186 -15.41 -10.94 -31.27
C PRO A 186 -16.62 -10.17 -30.72
N ALA A 187 -17.63 -9.91 -31.56
CA ALA A 187 -18.80 -9.10 -31.23
C ALA A 187 -19.66 -9.64 -30.05
N SER A 188 -19.45 -10.89 -29.65
CA SER A 188 -20.09 -11.56 -28.51
C SER A 188 -19.10 -11.97 -27.42
N ALA A 189 -17.93 -11.31 -27.36
CA ALA A 189 -16.95 -11.57 -26.31
C ALA A 189 -17.52 -11.23 -24.93
N THR A 190 -17.31 -12.14 -23.98
CA THR A 190 -17.55 -11.87 -22.57
C THR A 190 -16.55 -10.81 -22.08
N ARG A 191 -16.85 -10.18 -20.93
CA ARG A 191 -15.93 -9.25 -20.26
C ARG A 191 -14.57 -9.89 -19.98
N SER A 192 -14.58 -11.15 -19.55
CA SER A 192 -13.38 -11.95 -19.31
C SER A 192 -12.61 -12.27 -20.59
N ALA A 193 -13.26 -12.66 -21.68
CA ALA A 193 -12.58 -12.93 -22.95
C ALA A 193 -11.82 -11.70 -23.46
N CYS A 194 -12.40 -10.51 -23.32
CA CYS A 194 -11.72 -9.26 -23.65
C CYS A 194 -10.49 -9.01 -22.75
N LEU A 195 -10.64 -9.23 -21.45
CA LEU A 195 -9.54 -9.08 -20.50
C LEU A 195 -8.40 -10.06 -20.81
N TRP A 196 -8.70 -11.33 -21.07
CA TRP A 196 -7.70 -12.37 -21.40
C TRP A 196 -7.02 -12.15 -22.75
N ALA A 197 -7.73 -11.62 -23.75
CA ALA A 197 -7.13 -11.18 -25.00
C ALA A 197 -6.10 -10.07 -24.75
N GLY A 198 -6.42 -9.10 -23.89
CA GLY A 198 -5.48 -8.05 -23.48
C GLY A 198 -4.28 -8.60 -22.71
N LEU A 199 -4.49 -9.51 -21.75
CA LEU A 199 -3.43 -10.16 -20.97
C LEU A 199 -2.44 -10.90 -21.86
N THR A 200 -2.91 -11.53 -22.94
CA THR A 200 -2.06 -12.25 -23.92
C THR A 200 -1.15 -11.31 -24.71
N ALA A 201 -1.52 -10.02 -24.83
CA ALA A 201 -0.77 -9.04 -25.59
C ALA A 201 0.18 -8.17 -24.74
N VAL A 202 0.28 -8.43 -23.43
CA VAL A 202 1.21 -7.75 -22.52
C VAL A 202 2.65 -8.08 -22.91
N GLU A 203 3.46 -7.04 -23.12
CA GLU A 203 4.90 -7.17 -23.41
C GLU A 203 5.77 -6.44 -22.38
N ALA A 204 5.17 -5.57 -21.58
CA ALA A 204 5.83 -4.83 -20.52
C ALA A 204 6.22 -5.72 -19.32
N ASP A 205 7.14 -5.22 -18.47
CA ASP A 205 7.56 -5.90 -17.24
C ASP A 205 6.43 -6.00 -16.20
N LEU A 206 5.58 -4.96 -16.17
CA LEU A 206 4.40 -4.87 -15.31
C LEU A 206 3.15 -4.72 -16.16
N PHE A 207 2.01 -5.07 -15.57
CA PHE A 207 0.71 -4.77 -16.15
C PHE A 207 -0.32 -4.33 -15.10
N GLY A 208 -1.32 -3.61 -15.57
CA GLY A 208 -2.50 -3.23 -14.84
C GLY A 208 -3.75 -3.34 -15.71
N MET A 209 -4.90 -3.09 -15.11
CA MET A 209 -6.17 -2.99 -15.81
C MET A 209 -6.78 -1.62 -15.49
N LEU A 210 -7.49 -1.04 -16.46
CA LEU A 210 -8.23 0.19 -16.24
C LEU A 210 -9.54 0.08 -17.00
N ASP A 211 -10.67 0.17 -16.29
CA ASP A 211 -11.97 0.24 -16.95
C ASP A 211 -12.09 1.56 -17.73
N ASP A 212 -12.81 1.53 -18.84
CA ASP A 212 -12.85 2.64 -19.80
C ASP A 212 -13.59 3.88 -19.30
N ASP A 213 -14.22 3.80 -18.13
CA ASP A 213 -14.85 4.90 -17.41
C ASP A 213 -14.07 5.39 -16.18
N ASP A 214 -12.99 4.72 -15.77
CA ASP A 214 -12.19 5.11 -14.62
C ASP A 214 -11.02 6.03 -15.01
N ALA A 215 -10.31 6.57 -14.00
CA ALA A 215 -9.11 7.37 -14.21
C ALA A 215 -8.04 7.11 -13.16
N LEU A 216 -6.78 7.16 -13.56
CA LEU A 216 -5.63 7.09 -12.65
C LEU A 216 -5.14 8.49 -12.27
N HIS A 217 -4.60 8.63 -11.06
CA HIS A 217 -3.87 9.83 -10.68
C HIS A 217 -2.50 9.84 -11.36
N PRO A 218 -1.88 11.01 -11.64
CA PRO A 218 -0.59 11.10 -12.34
C PRO A 218 0.54 10.29 -11.72
N ASN A 219 0.52 10.10 -10.40
CA ASN A 219 1.55 9.38 -9.66
C ASN A 219 1.26 7.87 -9.50
N HIS A 220 0.20 7.34 -10.10
CA HIS A 220 -0.27 5.98 -9.85
C HIS A 220 0.81 4.93 -10.13
N VAL A 221 1.37 4.93 -11.34
CA VAL A 221 2.40 3.96 -11.74
C VAL A 221 3.66 4.12 -10.89
N ALA A 222 4.11 5.36 -10.70
CA ALA A 222 5.30 5.65 -9.88
C ALA A 222 5.15 5.16 -8.43
N SER A 223 3.94 5.26 -7.87
CA SER A 223 3.64 4.84 -6.49
C SER A 223 3.57 3.32 -6.29
N LEU A 224 3.26 2.56 -7.34
CA LEU A 224 3.03 1.11 -7.27
C LEU A 224 4.20 0.28 -7.79
N ALA A 225 4.90 0.79 -8.81
CA ALA A 225 5.90 0.02 -9.52
C ALA A 225 7.05 -0.55 -8.66
N PRO A 226 7.59 0.16 -7.65
CA PRO A 226 8.64 -0.42 -6.80
C PRO A 226 8.23 -1.73 -6.14
N PHE A 227 6.98 -1.82 -5.67
CA PHE A 227 6.44 -3.03 -5.04
C PHE A 227 6.19 -4.15 -6.06
N ALA A 228 5.68 -3.79 -7.24
CA ALA A 228 5.40 -4.75 -8.30
C ALA A 228 6.70 -5.35 -8.88
N LEU A 229 7.73 -4.52 -9.10
CA LEU A 229 9.05 -4.98 -9.53
C LEU A 229 9.74 -5.85 -8.47
N ALA A 230 9.43 -5.66 -7.20
CA ALA A 230 9.87 -6.53 -6.11
C ALA A 230 9.13 -7.89 -6.06
N GLY A 231 8.21 -8.15 -7.00
CA GLY A 231 7.49 -9.41 -7.12
C GLY A 231 6.15 -9.48 -6.39
N SER A 232 5.65 -8.36 -5.87
CA SER A 232 4.35 -8.29 -5.20
C SER A 232 3.22 -7.95 -6.17
N LEU A 233 1.98 -8.30 -5.83
CA LEU A 233 0.81 -7.62 -6.36
C LEU A 233 0.67 -6.29 -5.61
N ALA A 234 1.07 -5.19 -6.27
CA ALA A 234 1.05 -3.86 -5.71
C ALA A 234 -0.38 -3.29 -5.76
N ILE A 235 -0.88 -2.74 -4.65
CA ILE A 235 -2.24 -2.21 -4.52
C ILE A 235 -2.24 -0.78 -4.00
N THR A 236 -3.27 -0.01 -4.34
CA THR A 236 -3.47 1.38 -3.91
C THR A 236 -4.90 1.61 -3.40
N GLY A 237 -5.12 2.77 -2.78
CA GLY A 237 -6.44 3.27 -2.44
C GLY A 237 -7.14 3.99 -3.59
N ALA A 238 -8.44 4.18 -3.44
CA ALA A 238 -9.33 4.74 -4.44
C ALA A 238 -10.20 5.88 -3.90
N VAL A 239 -10.55 6.81 -4.80
CA VAL A 239 -11.60 7.80 -4.64
C VAL A 239 -12.82 7.31 -5.39
N GLN A 240 -14.01 7.46 -4.83
CA GLN A 240 -15.25 7.30 -5.56
C GLN A 240 -15.70 8.65 -6.11
N VAL A 241 -15.99 8.71 -7.40
CA VAL A 241 -16.46 9.90 -8.12
C VAL A 241 -17.87 9.65 -8.63
N TRP A 242 -18.82 10.52 -8.30
CA TRP A 242 -20.21 10.41 -8.75
C TRP A 242 -20.40 11.17 -10.07
N ASP A 243 -20.73 10.46 -11.15
CA ASP A 243 -20.88 11.04 -12.50
C ASP A 243 -22.30 11.54 -12.81
N ASP A 244 -23.34 11.00 -12.14
CA ASP A 244 -24.74 11.33 -12.44
C ASP A 244 -25.52 11.99 -11.29
N ALA A 245 -26.52 12.81 -11.65
CA ALA A 245 -27.41 13.54 -10.73
C ALA A 245 -28.22 12.64 -9.79
N SER A 246 -28.26 11.34 -10.06
CA SER A 246 -28.99 10.37 -9.24
C SER A 246 -28.23 9.88 -8.03
N GLY A 247 -26.92 10.15 -7.90
CA GLY A 247 -26.15 9.86 -6.68
C GLY A 247 -26.78 10.44 -5.41
N PRO A 248 -26.41 9.98 -4.20
CA PRO A 248 -26.82 10.62 -2.93
C PRO A 248 -26.37 12.09 -2.86
N VAL A 249 -25.46 12.48 -3.75
CA VAL A 249 -24.98 13.83 -3.95
C VAL A 249 -25.06 14.17 -5.45
N PRO A 250 -26.09 14.89 -5.91
CA PRO A 250 -26.27 15.19 -7.34
C PRO A 250 -25.11 16.05 -7.89
N PRO A 251 -24.34 15.61 -8.91
CA PRO A 251 -23.31 16.40 -9.59
C PRO A 251 -23.85 17.67 -10.24
N ALA A 252 -25.15 17.71 -10.52
CA ALA A 252 -25.84 18.89 -11.02
C ALA A 252 -25.97 20.01 -9.98
N ASP A 253 -25.79 19.72 -8.69
CA ASP A 253 -25.67 20.77 -7.68
C ASP A 253 -24.20 21.24 -7.60
N PRO A 254 -23.87 22.43 -8.13
CA PRO A 254 -22.53 22.99 -8.06
C PRO A 254 -22.15 23.40 -6.62
N ARG A 255 -22.91 23.06 -5.59
CA ARG A 255 -22.54 23.29 -4.19
C ARG A 255 -22.14 22.02 -3.47
N SER A 256 -22.32 20.88 -4.12
CA SER A 256 -22.16 19.58 -3.50
C SER A 256 -20.86 18.90 -3.93
N GLU A 257 -20.31 18.08 -3.03
CA GLU A 257 -19.07 17.33 -3.23
C GLU A 257 -19.35 15.97 -3.88
N HIS A 258 -18.85 15.75 -5.09
CA HIS A 258 -19.08 14.51 -5.84
C HIS A 258 -17.91 13.52 -5.73
N ARG A 259 -16.86 13.83 -4.96
CA ARG A 259 -15.74 12.92 -4.70
C ARG A 259 -15.68 12.54 -3.24
N THR A 260 -15.50 11.26 -2.97
CA THR A 260 -15.35 10.75 -1.60
C THR A 260 -14.18 9.78 -1.53
N PHE A 261 -13.32 9.94 -0.53
CA PHE A 261 -12.34 8.90 -0.19
C PHE A 261 -13.08 7.59 0.06
N HIS A 262 -12.77 6.57 -0.74
CA HIS A 262 -13.55 5.35 -0.77
C HIS A 262 -12.88 4.24 0.06
N ALA A 263 -11.67 3.86 -0.30
CA ALA A 263 -10.95 2.78 0.36
C ALA A 263 -9.44 2.92 0.23
N MET A 264 -8.73 2.34 1.20
CA MET A 264 -7.28 2.11 1.15
C MET A 264 -7.02 0.71 1.72
N PRO A 265 -7.07 -0.34 0.88
CA PRO A 265 -7.06 -1.71 1.35
C PRO A 265 -5.71 -2.08 2.00
N PRO A 266 -5.71 -2.78 3.15
CA PRO A 266 -4.50 -3.38 3.69
C PRO A 266 -4.02 -4.53 2.78
N PRO A 267 -2.71 -4.85 2.78
CA PRO A 267 -2.16 -5.98 2.03
C PRO A 267 -2.47 -7.34 2.68
N ASP A 268 -3.76 -7.63 2.93
CA ASP A 268 -4.24 -8.84 3.59
C ASP A 268 -4.90 -9.81 2.58
N ARG A 269 -4.17 -10.88 2.26
CA ARG A 269 -4.66 -11.92 1.33
C ARG A 269 -5.81 -12.73 1.90
N GLY A 270 -5.79 -13.03 3.21
CA GLY A 270 -6.86 -13.79 3.85
C GLY A 270 -8.17 -13.02 3.78
N ALA A 271 -8.12 -11.73 4.13
CA ALA A 271 -9.25 -10.82 3.99
C ALA A 271 -9.78 -10.74 2.55
N LEU A 272 -8.89 -10.68 1.55
CA LEU A 272 -9.28 -10.68 0.14
C LEU A 272 -10.03 -11.98 -0.21
N PHE A 273 -9.50 -13.15 0.15
CA PHE A 273 -10.12 -14.44 -0.17
C PHE A 273 -11.42 -14.72 0.61
N LEU A 274 -11.61 -14.06 1.75
CA LEU A 274 -12.85 -14.02 2.54
C LEU A 274 -13.80 -12.90 2.09
N SER A 275 -13.45 -12.14 1.04
CA SER A 275 -14.24 -11.02 0.51
C SER A 275 -14.53 -9.93 1.55
N ARG A 276 -13.63 -9.76 2.53
CA ARG A 276 -13.67 -8.72 3.56
C ARG A 276 -13.02 -7.42 3.12
N ILE A 277 -12.15 -7.49 2.10
CA ILE A 277 -11.62 -6.33 1.39
C ILE A 277 -11.90 -6.48 -0.11
N ALA A 278 -12.03 -5.35 -0.78
CA ALA A 278 -12.11 -5.27 -2.24
C ALA A 278 -10.95 -4.41 -2.74
N ILE A 279 -10.38 -4.81 -3.87
CA ILE A 279 -9.41 -4.03 -4.64
C ILE A 279 -10.09 -3.70 -5.95
N HIS A 280 -10.18 -2.41 -6.29
CA HIS A 280 -10.77 -1.97 -7.55
C HIS A 280 -9.93 -2.45 -8.73
N SER A 281 -10.57 -2.67 -9.89
CA SER A 281 -9.92 -3.14 -11.12
C SER A 281 -8.74 -2.24 -11.54
N SER A 282 -8.85 -0.94 -11.29
CA SER A 282 -7.84 0.09 -11.55
C SER A 282 -6.84 0.32 -10.41
N ALA A 283 -6.95 -0.39 -9.29
CA ALA A 283 -6.18 -0.15 -8.07
C ALA A 283 -5.00 -1.11 -7.85
N PHE A 284 -4.43 -1.67 -8.92
CA PHE A 284 -3.28 -2.57 -8.80
C PHE A 284 -2.27 -2.49 -9.96
N LEU A 285 -1.04 -2.93 -9.68
CA LEU A 285 -0.03 -3.32 -10.65
C LEU A 285 0.55 -4.70 -10.31
N ALA A 286 0.81 -5.51 -11.33
CA ALA A 286 1.34 -6.86 -11.17
C ALA A 286 2.55 -7.12 -12.07
N PRO A 287 3.50 -7.97 -11.65
CA PRO A 287 4.56 -8.46 -12.54
C PRO A 287 3.99 -9.32 -13.67
N SER A 288 4.36 -9.03 -14.91
CA SER A 288 3.93 -9.80 -16.10
C SER A 288 4.41 -11.26 -16.07
N ALA A 289 5.47 -11.56 -15.33
CA ALA A 289 5.93 -12.93 -15.10
C ALA A 289 4.86 -13.84 -14.45
N LEU A 290 3.85 -13.27 -13.79
CA LEU A 290 2.74 -14.03 -13.20
C LEU A 290 1.75 -14.55 -14.25
N LEU A 291 1.71 -13.97 -15.46
CA LEU A 291 0.71 -14.28 -16.49
C LEU A 291 0.77 -15.74 -16.96
N ALA A 292 1.94 -16.39 -16.95
CA ALA A 292 2.04 -17.80 -17.29
C ALA A 292 1.31 -18.73 -16.28
N SER A 293 1.00 -18.23 -15.09
CA SER A 293 0.46 -19.01 -13.95
C SER A 293 -0.97 -18.64 -13.55
N ILE A 294 -1.57 -17.59 -14.13
CA ILE A 294 -2.94 -17.16 -13.75
C ILE A 294 -4.01 -18.18 -14.18
N GLY A 295 -3.74 -18.93 -15.26
CA GLY A 295 -4.64 -19.93 -15.82
C GLY A 295 -5.49 -19.42 -17.00
N PRO A 296 -6.36 -20.27 -17.55
CA PRO A 296 -7.20 -19.91 -18.70
C PRO A 296 -8.28 -18.89 -18.33
N ASP A 297 -8.91 -18.32 -19.37
CA ASP A 297 -10.06 -17.43 -19.26
C ASP A 297 -11.18 -18.09 -18.42
N PRO A 298 -11.67 -17.45 -17.35
CA PRO A 298 -12.75 -18.00 -16.54
C PRO A 298 -14.12 -17.95 -17.21
N GLY A 299 -14.28 -17.30 -18.38
CA GLY A 299 -15.55 -17.18 -19.09
C GLY A 299 -16.64 -16.53 -18.23
N LEU A 300 -16.27 -15.47 -17.51
CA LEU A 300 -17.14 -14.66 -16.66
C LEU A 300 -17.63 -13.41 -17.41
N ASP A 301 -18.91 -13.09 -17.25
CA ASP A 301 -19.50 -11.83 -17.71
C ASP A 301 -19.47 -10.73 -16.64
N PHE A 302 -19.09 -11.08 -15.41
CA PHE A 302 -18.96 -10.17 -14.26
C PHE A 302 -17.84 -10.66 -13.33
N ALA A 303 -17.25 -9.76 -12.56
CA ALA A 303 -16.23 -10.07 -11.55
C ALA A 303 -14.97 -10.77 -12.13
N GLU A 304 -14.71 -10.61 -13.43
CA GLU A 304 -13.50 -11.11 -14.09
C GLU A 304 -12.22 -10.45 -13.56
N ASP A 305 -12.32 -9.19 -13.17
CA ASP A 305 -11.29 -8.40 -12.50
C ASP A 305 -10.99 -8.95 -11.10
N THR A 306 -12.05 -9.21 -10.32
CA THR A 306 -11.98 -9.81 -9.00
C THR A 306 -11.35 -11.20 -9.09
N TRP A 307 -11.73 -12.01 -10.09
CA TRP A 307 -11.09 -13.28 -10.36
C TRP A 307 -9.59 -13.11 -10.67
N LEU A 308 -9.23 -12.21 -11.58
CA LEU A 308 -7.83 -11.94 -11.94
C LEU A 308 -7.00 -11.55 -10.70
N ILE A 309 -7.46 -10.56 -9.92
CA ILE A 309 -6.78 -10.08 -8.72
C ILE A 309 -6.59 -11.22 -7.69
N ARG A 310 -7.60 -12.06 -7.49
CA ARG A 310 -7.52 -13.23 -6.59
C ARG A 310 -6.53 -14.28 -7.10
N ARG A 311 -6.46 -14.53 -8.42
CA ARG A 311 -5.44 -15.40 -9.02
C ARG A 311 -4.03 -14.82 -8.84
N LEU A 312 -3.86 -13.51 -9.00
CA LEU A 312 -2.58 -12.85 -8.76
C LEU A 312 -2.17 -12.91 -7.29
N ALA A 313 -3.07 -12.61 -6.36
CA ALA A 313 -2.82 -12.68 -4.91
C ALA A 313 -2.55 -14.11 -4.41
N ARG A 314 -3.03 -15.13 -5.13
CA ARG A 314 -2.65 -16.52 -4.88
C ARG A 314 -1.18 -16.77 -5.20
N LEU A 315 -0.66 -16.13 -6.27
CA LEU A 315 0.69 -16.34 -6.80
C LEU A 315 1.75 -15.44 -6.14
N ALA A 316 1.37 -14.24 -5.71
CA ALA A 316 2.27 -13.23 -5.17
C ALA A 316 1.76 -12.66 -3.84
N PRO A 317 2.64 -12.16 -2.96
CA PRO A 317 2.21 -11.37 -1.80
C PRO A 317 1.53 -10.08 -2.24
N LEU A 318 0.67 -9.53 -1.39
CA LEU A 318 0.14 -8.18 -1.56
C LEU A 318 1.13 -7.18 -0.96
N ALA A 319 1.29 -6.03 -1.60
CA ALA A 319 1.99 -4.88 -1.05
C ALA A 319 1.16 -3.62 -1.33
N SER A 320 0.90 -2.81 -0.32
CA SER A 320 0.12 -1.57 -0.49
C SER A 320 1.06 -0.38 -0.54
N SER A 321 0.84 0.55 -1.47
CA SER A 321 1.54 1.85 -1.45
C SER A 321 1.05 2.75 -0.33
N TRP A 322 -0.09 2.41 0.29
CA TRP A 322 -0.79 3.24 1.28
C TRP A 322 -1.05 4.66 0.79
N ARG A 323 -1.17 4.85 -0.53
CA ARG A 323 -1.58 6.09 -1.17
C ARG A 323 -2.94 5.90 -1.82
N VAL A 324 -3.57 6.99 -2.20
CA VAL A 324 -4.74 6.98 -3.07
C VAL A 324 -4.30 7.49 -4.43
N SER A 325 -4.52 6.68 -5.47
CA SER A 325 -4.06 7.01 -6.82
C SER A 325 -4.99 6.53 -7.94
N THR A 326 -6.24 6.21 -7.63
CA THR A 326 -7.26 5.90 -8.66
C THR A 326 -8.59 6.57 -8.32
N ASP A 327 -9.32 6.96 -9.36
CA ASP A 327 -10.69 7.45 -9.34
C ASP A 327 -11.59 6.37 -9.95
N PHE A 328 -12.49 5.84 -9.12
CA PHE A 328 -13.55 4.92 -9.51
C PHE A 328 -14.84 5.69 -9.76
N HIS A 329 -15.29 5.72 -11.01
CA HIS A 329 -16.45 6.49 -11.42
C HIS A 329 -17.74 5.68 -11.26
N TRP A 330 -18.67 6.20 -10.47
CA TRP A 330 -19.93 5.55 -10.15
C TRP A 330 -21.12 6.33 -10.68
N ARG A 331 -22.09 5.57 -11.18
CA ARG A 331 -23.39 6.02 -11.68
C ARG A 331 -24.49 5.27 -10.95
N GLN A 332 -25.47 5.98 -10.40
CA GLN A 332 -26.59 5.39 -9.69
C GLN A 332 -27.72 4.96 -10.64
N GLY A 333 -27.82 5.58 -11.82
CA GLY A 333 -28.71 5.13 -12.87
C GLY A 333 -28.26 3.77 -13.42
N GLY A 334 -28.68 2.67 -12.79
CA GLY A 334 -28.18 1.30 -13.04
C GLY A 334 -28.36 0.72 -14.45
N ALA A 335 -28.71 1.53 -15.46
CA ALA A 335 -28.83 1.12 -16.85
C ALA A 335 -27.48 0.69 -17.46
N ASP A 336 -26.36 1.28 -17.03
CA ASP A 336 -25.02 0.99 -17.55
C ASP A 336 -24.04 0.43 -16.50
N ASN A 337 -24.50 0.35 -15.24
CA ASN A 337 -23.70 -0.18 -14.14
C ASN A 337 -24.05 -1.66 -13.92
N THR A 338 -23.14 -2.50 -14.42
CA THR A 338 -23.16 -3.95 -14.31
C THR A 338 -23.32 -4.44 -12.87
N ALA A 339 -22.90 -3.66 -11.86
CA ALA A 339 -23.05 -4.00 -10.45
C ALA A 339 -24.52 -4.14 -9.98
N PHE A 340 -25.50 -3.57 -10.71
CA PHE A 340 -26.93 -3.68 -10.37
C PHE A 340 -27.61 -4.95 -10.90
N ARG A 341 -26.93 -5.77 -11.71
CA ARG A 341 -27.44 -7.07 -12.15
C ARG A 341 -27.17 -8.12 -11.07
N ALA A 342 -28.01 -8.16 -10.04
CA ALA A 342 -27.86 -9.01 -8.87
C ALA A 342 -27.58 -10.48 -9.23
N ASP A 343 -28.39 -11.05 -10.14
CA ASP A 343 -28.27 -12.45 -10.58
C ASP A 343 -26.89 -12.75 -11.20
N GLY A 344 -26.38 -11.85 -12.03
CA GLY A 344 -25.07 -12.03 -12.70
C GLY A 344 -23.90 -11.96 -11.73
N ARG A 345 -23.99 -11.11 -10.70
CA ARG A 345 -22.97 -11.03 -9.65
C ARG A 345 -22.96 -12.27 -8.78
N GLU A 346 -24.12 -12.74 -8.34
CA GLU A 346 -24.22 -13.95 -7.51
C GLU A 346 -23.72 -15.19 -8.26
N GLU A 347 -24.10 -15.34 -9.53
CA GLU A 347 -23.63 -16.41 -10.39
C GLU A 347 -22.09 -16.36 -10.54
N ALA A 348 -21.53 -15.20 -10.87
CA ALA A 348 -20.08 -15.05 -11.04
C ALA A 348 -19.33 -15.37 -9.75
N MET A 349 -19.79 -14.86 -8.59
CA MET A 349 -19.16 -15.14 -7.30
C MET A 349 -19.26 -16.61 -6.90
N THR A 350 -20.37 -17.29 -7.22
CA THR A 350 -20.54 -18.73 -7.02
C THR A 350 -19.52 -19.51 -7.85
N ARG A 351 -19.38 -19.16 -9.14
CA ARG A 351 -18.39 -19.78 -10.04
C ARG A 351 -16.95 -19.56 -9.57
N ILE A 352 -16.64 -18.38 -9.04
CA ILE A 352 -15.33 -18.09 -8.41
C ILE A 352 -15.13 -19.01 -7.20
N ALA A 353 -16.11 -19.04 -6.29
CA ALA A 353 -16.03 -19.85 -5.07
C ALA A 353 -15.85 -21.34 -5.37
N ASP A 354 -16.58 -21.89 -6.34
CA ASP A 354 -16.47 -23.29 -6.75
C ASP A 354 -15.09 -23.65 -7.27
N ARG A 355 -14.47 -22.77 -8.07
CA ARG A 355 -13.12 -22.98 -8.60
C ARG A 355 -12.05 -22.86 -7.53
N GLU A 356 -12.24 -21.98 -6.55
CA GLU A 356 -11.29 -21.78 -5.46
C GLU A 356 -11.43 -22.82 -4.35
N ARG A 357 -12.59 -23.46 -4.22
CA ARG A 357 -12.90 -24.40 -3.12
C ARG A 357 -11.88 -25.54 -3.02
N LEU A 358 -11.35 -25.99 -4.15
CA LEU A 358 -10.39 -27.10 -4.22
C LEU A 358 -8.94 -26.62 -4.33
N ASP A 359 -8.68 -25.31 -4.28
CA ASP A 359 -7.33 -24.76 -4.38
C ASP A 359 -6.66 -24.76 -2.99
N PRO A 360 -5.67 -25.65 -2.74
CA PRO A 360 -5.12 -25.82 -1.40
C PRO A 360 -4.39 -24.57 -0.89
N ILE A 361 -3.86 -23.73 -1.79
CA ILE A 361 -3.19 -22.48 -1.42
C ILE A 361 -4.23 -21.49 -0.90
N ILE A 362 -5.34 -21.32 -1.62
CA ILE A 362 -6.41 -20.41 -1.21
C ILE A 362 -7.05 -20.90 0.09
N ALA A 363 -7.27 -22.21 0.23
CA ALA A 363 -7.77 -22.80 1.46
C ALA A 363 -6.84 -22.48 2.65
N ALA A 364 -5.53 -22.69 2.52
CA ALA A 364 -4.56 -22.36 3.56
C ALA A 364 -4.56 -20.85 3.92
N LEU A 365 -4.64 -19.97 2.91
CA LEU A 365 -4.70 -18.51 3.12
C LEU A 365 -5.98 -18.06 3.83
N ARG A 366 -7.12 -18.70 3.57
CA ARG A 366 -8.37 -18.45 4.31
C ARG A 366 -8.24 -18.83 5.78
N TRP A 367 -7.65 -20.01 6.05
CA TRP A 367 -7.54 -20.54 7.41
C TRP A 367 -6.51 -19.80 8.26
N GLY A 368 -5.39 -19.39 7.66
CA GLY A 368 -4.40 -18.53 8.32
C GLY A 368 -4.94 -17.15 8.69
N GLY A 369 -6.03 -16.69 8.05
CA GLY A 369 -6.68 -15.40 8.31
C GLY A 369 -7.68 -15.38 9.47
N GLY A 370 -7.95 -16.51 10.15
CA GLY A 370 -8.87 -16.59 11.28
C GLY A 370 -10.32 -16.24 10.92
N ASN A 371 -11.16 -17.26 10.65
CA ASN A 371 -12.55 -17.07 10.22
C ASN A 371 -13.43 -16.26 11.19
N ASP A 372 -13.12 -16.22 12.50
CA ASP A 372 -13.88 -15.49 13.52
C ASP A 372 -13.16 -14.28 14.11
N GLN A 373 -11.94 -13.98 13.65
CA GLN A 373 -11.27 -12.74 14.04
C GLN A 373 -11.83 -11.61 13.18
N PRO A 374 -12.24 -10.45 13.75
CA PRO A 374 -12.41 -9.23 12.95
C PRO A 374 -11.12 -9.04 12.14
N LEU A 375 -11.22 -8.42 10.94
CA LEU A 375 -10.04 -8.05 10.14
C LEU A 375 -8.92 -7.66 11.10
N PRO A 376 -7.74 -8.32 11.06
CA PRO A 376 -6.71 -8.07 12.04
C PRO A 376 -6.55 -6.56 12.13
N LEU A 377 -6.58 -6.02 13.36
CA LEU A 377 -6.23 -4.63 13.54
C LEU A 377 -4.91 -4.46 12.77
N PRO A 378 -4.86 -3.52 11.82
CA PRO A 378 -3.73 -3.39 10.92
C PRO A 378 -2.47 -3.29 11.81
N PRO A 379 -1.27 -3.70 11.36
CA PRO A 379 -0.11 -3.97 12.22
C PRO A 379 0.06 -2.89 13.29
N ALA A 380 -0.42 -3.15 14.50
CA ALA A 380 -0.48 -2.25 15.66
C ALA A 380 -0.31 -0.75 15.32
N TRP A 381 -1.17 -0.17 14.45
CA TRP A 381 -0.94 1.20 13.95
C TRP A 381 -1.06 2.19 15.10
N GLY A 382 0.09 2.71 15.54
CA GLY A 382 0.23 3.60 16.67
C GLY A 382 -0.25 3.02 18.01
N GLN A 383 -0.76 1.79 18.10
CA GLN A 383 -0.70 1.08 19.37
C GLN A 383 0.80 0.94 19.64
N PRO A 384 1.29 1.20 20.87
CA PRO A 384 2.48 0.48 21.28
C PRO A 384 2.12 -0.98 20.93
N ALA A 385 2.82 -1.63 20.00
CA ALA A 385 2.74 -3.09 19.90
C ALA A 385 2.70 -3.56 21.35
N ASP A 386 1.77 -4.43 21.77
CA ASP A 386 1.72 -4.96 23.14
C ASP A 386 3.11 -5.49 23.43
N ARG A 387 3.95 -4.59 23.89
CA ARG A 387 5.37 -4.77 23.99
C ARG A 387 5.34 -5.50 25.29
N PRO A 388 5.70 -6.80 25.27
CA PRO A 388 5.78 -7.52 26.53
C PRO A 388 6.57 -6.61 27.48
N ASP A 389 6.08 -6.49 28.72
CA ASP A 389 6.68 -5.62 29.73
C ASP A 389 8.09 -6.14 30.03
N LEU A 390 9.01 -5.74 29.15
CA LEU A 390 10.38 -6.16 29.10
C LEU A 390 11.23 -4.96 29.47
N PRO A 391 12.28 -5.17 30.29
CA PRO A 391 13.31 -4.17 30.47
C PRO A 391 13.89 -3.74 29.11
N SER A 392 13.82 -2.45 28.85
CA SER A 392 14.26 -1.84 27.60
C SER A 392 15.73 -1.45 27.67
N LEU A 393 16.48 -1.73 26.60
CA LEU A 393 17.84 -1.25 26.39
C LEU A 393 17.79 -0.13 25.37
N SER A 394 17.90 1.10 25.85
CA SER A 394 17.75 2.33 25.07
C SER A 394 19.06 3.09 24.92
N ARG A 395 19.92 3.04 25.93
CA ARG A 395 21.18 3.79 26.04
C ARG A 395 22.35 2.86 26.38
N PRO A 396 23.60 3.25 26.08
CA PRO A 396 24.80 2.49 26.47
C PRO A 396 24.85 2.08 27.95
N GLN A 397 24.33 2.92 28.85
CA GLN A 397 24.29 2.62 30.28
C GLN A 397 23.39 1.43 30.62
N ASP A 398 22.34 1.18 29.84
CA ASP A 398 21.42 0.07 30.06
C ASP A 398 22.12 -1.26 29.77
N PHE A 399 22.95 -1.31 28.72
CA PHE A 399 23.80 -2.47 28.41
C PHE A 399 24.86 -2.69 29.48
N HIS A 400 25.50 -1.61 29.97
CA HIS A 400 26.47 -1.71 31.06
C HIS A 400 25.88 -2.32 32.34
N ALA A 401 24.61 -2.01 32.64
CA ALA A 401 23.91 -2.49 33.83
C ALA A 401 23.50 -3.98 33.76
N LEU A 402 23.63 -4.64 32.61
CA LEU A 402 23.36 -6.07 32.49
C LEU A 402 24.33 -6.91 33.34
N PRO A 403 23.85 -7.98 34.01
CA PRO A 403 24.71 -8.78 34.86
C PRO A 403 25.74 -9.58 34.05
N GLY A 404 27.02 -9.48 34.44
CA GLY A 404 28.09 -10.29 33.84
C GLY A 404 28.09 -11.75 34.29
N GLY A 405 28.92 -12.57 33.65
CA GLY A 405 29.13 -13.98 34.03
C GLY A 405 27.98 -14.94 33.71
N ARG A 406 27.00 -14.50 32.90
CA ARG A 406 25.89 -15.33 32.40
C ARG A 406 26.02 -15.55 30.89
N PRO A 407 25.53 -16.68 30.34
CA PRO A 407 25.41 -16.86 28.90
C PRO A 407 24.52 -15.75 28.31
N LEU A 408 25.04 -14.99 27.34
CA LEU A 408 24.30 -13.91 26.69
C LEU A 408 24.01 -14.27 25.24
N TYR A 409 22.75 -14.09 24.86
CA TYR A 409 22.22 -14.38 23.54
C TYR A 409 21.63 -13.14 22.88
N VAL A 410 21.91 -12.96 21.59
CA VAL A 410 21.30 -11.91 20.79
C VAL A 410 20.33 -12.56 19.80
N TYR A 411 19.03 -12.34 19.96
CA TYR A 411 18.01 -12.90 19.09
C TYR A 411 17.75 -11.99 17.90
N GLY A 412 18.24 -12.41 16.73
CA GLY A 412 18.15 -11.72 15.44
C GLY A 412 19.51 -11.63 14.75
N SER A 413 19.68 -12.35 13.63
CA SER A 413 20.94 -12.35 12.86
C SER A 413 21.05 -11.24 11.80
N GLY A 414 20.11 -10.28 11.80
CA GLY A 414 20.02 -9.20 10.81
C GLY A 414 20.79 -7.93 11.20
N GLY A 415 20.40 -6.80 10.61
CA GLY A 415 21.00 -5.48 10.89
C GLY A 415 20.91 -5.06 12.36
N GLY A 416 19.77 -5.30 13.00
CA GLY A 416 19.57 -5.03 14.43
C GLY A 416 20.53 -5.82 15.33
N GLY A 417 20.72 -7.11 15.03
CA GLY A 417 21.69 -7.96 15.73
C GLY A 417 23.11 -7.42 15.66
N ARG A 418 23.55 -6.96 14.47
CA ARG A 418 24.88 -6.34 14.30
C ARG A 418 25.06 -5.08 15.16
N ILE A 419 24.03 -4.23 15.25
CA ILE A 419 24.06 -3.00 16.06
C ILE A 419 24.20 -3.37 17.54
N VAL A 420 23.36 -4.29 18.02
CA VAL A 420 23.38 -4.75 19.41
C VAL A 420 24.71 -5.39 19.78
N LEU A 421 25.29 -6.23 18.90
CA LEU A 421 26.62 -6.81 19.12
C LEU A 421 27.72 -5.74 19.19
N GLY A 422 27.63 -4.71 18.35
CA GLY A 422 28.52 -3.56 18.40
C GLY A 422 28.48 -2.85 19.76
N GLU A 423 27.30 -2.66 20.34
CA GLU A 423 27.15 -2.06 21.66
C GLU A 423 27.65 -3.00 22.77
N VAL A 424 27.22 -4.26 22.77
CA VAL A 424 27.65 -5.26 23.78
C VAL A 424 29.17 -5.41 23.82
N SER A 425 29.86 -5.35 22.67
CA SER A 425 31.32 -5.44 22.60
C SER A 425 32.08 -4.33 23.35
N LYS A 426 31.41 -3.22 23.70
CA LYS A 426 31.98 -2.12 24.49
C LYS A 426 32.00 -2.42 25.99
N HIS A 427 31.40 -3.53 26.43
CA HIS A 427 31.23 -3.90 27.82
C HIS A 427 31.98 -5.21 28.14
N PRO A 428 33.22 -5.16 28.66
CA PRO A 428 34.09 -6.33 28.82
C PRO A 428 33.52 -7.44 29.72
N HIS A 429 32.56 -7.11 30.60
CA HIS A 429 31.92 -8.09 31.48
C HIS A 429 30.79 -8.89 30.81
N LEU A 430 30.41 -8.52 29.58
CA LEU A 430 29.41 -9.21 28.78
C LEU A 430 30.12 -10.04 27.70
N THR A 431 29.77 -11.33 27.61
CA THR A 431 30.31 -12.23 26.59
C THR A 431 29.16 -12.90 25.85
N VAL A 432 29.04 -12.59 24.57
CA VAL A 432 27.99 -13.17 23.71
C VAL A 432 28.33 -14.63 23.43
N THR A 433 27.41 -15.53 23.78
CA THR A 433 27.54 -16.98 23.57
C THR A 433 27.16 -17.36 22.14
N ALA A 434 26.02 -16.87 21.66
CA ALA A 434 25.52 -17.15 20.32
C ALA A 434 24.52 -16.08 19.85
N VAL A 435 24.30 -16.05 18.53
CA VAL A 435 23.15 -15.37 17.92
C VAL A 435 22.02 -16.38 17.82
N LEU A 436 20.78 -15.96 18.06
CA LEU A 436 19.60 -16.80 17.88
C LEU A 436 18.86 -16.43 16.59
N ASP A 437 18.43 -17.45 15.85
CA ASP A 437 17.55 -17.32 14.69
C ASP A 437 16.66 -18.57 14.59
N SER A 438 15.36 -18.40 14.34
CA SER A 438 14.41 -19.51 14.26
C SER A 438 14.56 -20.35 12.99
N SER A 439 15.19 -19.80 11.96
CA SER A 439 15.15 -20.31 10.60
C SER A 439 16.52 -20.75 10.08
N ARG A 440 17.60 -20.09 10.49
CA ARG A 440 18.94 -20.27 9.91
C ARG A 440 19.94 -20.82 10.91
N PRO A 441 20.51 -22.03 10.70
CA PRO A 441 21.74 -22.42 11.37
C PRO A 441 22.96 -21.79 10.67
N GLY A 442 24.11 -21.74 11.34
CA GLY A 442 25.38 -21.34 10.73
C GLY A 442 26.19 -20.38 11.58
N LEU A 443 26.85 -19.41 10.94
CA LEU A 443 27.60 -18.34 11.60
C LEU A 443 27.00 -16.98 11.23
N ALA A 444 26.88 -16.10 12.22
CA ALA A 444 26.55 -14.69 12.03
C ALA A 444 27.50 -13.85 12.87
N PHE A 445 28.17 -12.88 12.25
CA PHE A 445 29.11 -11.97 12.93
C PHE A 445 30.24 -12.70 13.69
N GLY A 446 30.67 -13.86 13.17
CA GLY A 446 31.69 -14.70 13.80
C GLY A 446 31.19 -15.54 14.99
N LEU A 447 29.89 -15.51 15.30
CA LEU A 447 29.26 -16.28 16.37
C LEU A 447 28.39 -17.40 15.79
N PRO A 448 28.24 -18.53 16.51
CA PRO A 448 27.28 -19.57 16.12
C PRO A 448 25.86 -19.01 16.12
N VAL A 449 25.08 -19.42 15.13
CA VAL A 449 23.63 -19.17 15.07
C VAL A 449 22.90 -20.43 15.51
N LEU A 450 22.17 -20.33 16.62
CA LEU A 450 21.43 -21.43 17.23
C LEU A 450 19.92 -21.15 17.18
N ARG A 451 19.10 -22.20 17.19
CA ARG A 451 17.66 -22.02 17.43
C ARG A 451 17.42 -21.94 18.94
N PRO A 452 16.44 -21.14 19.40
CA PRO A 452 16.11 -21.09 20.83
C PRO A 452 15.82 -22.46 21.44
N ALA A 453 15.19 -23.37 20.69
CA ALA A 453 14.86 -24.72 21.14
C ALA A 453 16.08 -25.65 21.30
N ASP A 454 17.22 -25.30 20.72
CA ASP A 454 18.45 -26.11 20.79
C ASP A 454 19.35 -25.71 21.97
N LEU A 455 18.93 -24.74 22.78
CA LEU A 455 19.71 -24.25 23.91
C LEU A 455 19.65 -25.22 25.11
N PRO A 456 20.77 -25.39 25.84
CA PRO A 456 20.77 -26.15 27.09
C PRO A 456 19.74 -25.63 28.10
N PRO A 457 19.07 -26.50 28.88
CA PRO A 457 18.04 -26.07 29.84
C PRO A 457 18.53 -25.07 30.91
N ASP A 458 19.78 -25.18 31.34
CA ASP A 458 20.42 -24.25 32.27
C ASP A 458 20.66 -22.88 31.63
N HIS A 459 20.99 -22.84 30.33
CA HIS A 459 21.11 -21.59 29.58
C HIS A 459 19.75 -20.90 29.36
N LEU A 460 18.67 -21.65 29.13
CA LEU A 460 17.31 -21.10 29.06
C LEU A 460 16.89 -20.48 30.40
N ARG A 461 17.25 -21.12 31.52
CA ARG A 461 16.91 -20.66 32.87
C ARG A 461 17.72 -19.44 33.32
N ASP A 462 19.03 -19.46 33.09
CA ASP A 462 19.99 -18.54 33.72
C ASP A 462 20.58 -17.51 32.73
N GLY A 463 20.41 -17.71 31.43
CA GLY A 463 20.94 -16.85 30.38
C GLY A 463 20.22 -15.50 30.23
N LEU A 464 20.90 -14.56 29.58
CA LEU A 464 20.38 -13.25 29.19
C LEU A 464 20.02 -13.26 27.71
N PHE A 465 18.84 -12.78 27.36
CA PHE A 465 18.33 -12.79 25.99
C PHE A 465 18.00 -11.36 25.56
N ILE A 466 18.75 -10.82 24.61
CA ILE A 466 18.51 -9.50 24.03
C ILE A 466 17.82 -9.71 22.68
N ILE A 467 16.59 -9.22 22.55
CA ILE A 467 15.86 -9.25 21.29
C ILE A 467 16.28 -8.05 20.44
N ALA A 468 16.87 -8.33 19.28
CA ALA A 468 17.43 -7.36 18.35
C ALA A 468 16.66 -7.36 17.01
N SER A 469 15.32 -7.37 17.09
CA SER A 469 14.42 -7.49 15.97
C SER A 469 13.13 -6.69 16.19
N GLU A 470 12.49 -6.25 15.11
CA GLU A 470 11.15 -5.69 15.14
C GLU A 470 10.08 -6.71 15.56
N HIS A 471 10.36 -8.01 15.46
CA HIS A 471 9.45 -9.10 15.83
C HIS A 471 9.47 -9.43 17.33
N VAL A 472 9.59 -8.42 18.21
CA VAL A 472 9.79 -8.59 19.66
C VAL A 472 8.72 -9.44 20.33
N VAL A 473 7.45 -9.30 19.90
CA VAL A 473 6.32 -10.06 20.46
C VAL A 473 6.47 -11.56 20.19
N ALA A 474 6.71 -11.94 18.92
CA ALA A 474 6.83 -13.34 18.51
C ALA A 474 8.07 -14.01 19.14
N MET A 475 9.19 -13.27 19.20
CA MET A 475 10.41 -13.75 19.83
C MET A 475 10.25 -13.92 21.34
N THR A 476 9.55 -12.99 22.01
CA THR A 476 9.26 -13.09 23.45
C THR A 476 8.34 -14.27 23.76
N ALA A 477 7.28 -14.47 22.97
CA ALA A 477 6.41 -15.64 23.10
C ALA A 477 7.19 -16.95 22.93
N THR A 478 8.11 -17.01 21.96
CA THR A 478 8.99 -18.17 21.75
C THR A 478 9.87 -18.43 22.97
N LEU A 479 10.52 -17.39 23.50
CA LEU A 479 11.41 -17.52 24.67
C LEU A 479 10.63 -17.90 25.94
N HIS A 480 9.45 -17.30 26.18
CA HIS A 480 8.61 -17.68 27.31
C HIS A 480 8.10 -19.11 27.24
N ALA A 481 7.72 -19.59 26.04
CA ALA A 481 7.33 -20.98 25.84
C ALA A 481 8.47 -21.98 26.20
N LEU A 482 9.72 -21.53 26.12
CA LEU A 482 10.92 -22.29 26.51
C LEU A 482 11.34 -22.05 27.97
N GLY A 483 10.58 -21.29 28.75
CA GLY A 483 10.85 -21.03 30.17
C GLY A 483 11.91 -19.96 30.44
N VAL A 484 12.25 -19.13 29.45
CA VAL A 484 13.24 -18.05 29.59
C VAL A 484 12.71 -16.93 30.48
N LYS A 485 13.56 -16.46 31.40
CA LYS A 485 13.21 -15.45 32.42
C LYS A 485 13.78 -14.05 32.16
N HIS A 486 14.98 -13.95 31.58
CA HIS A 486 15.71 -12.70 31.45
C HIS A 486 15.76 -12.21 30.00
N ILE A 487 14.66 -11.57 29.58
CA ILE A 487 14.47 -11.08 28.22
C ILE A 487 14.53 -9.54 28.22
N TYR A 488 15.24 -8.96 27.27
CA TYR A 488 15.44 -7.52 27.12
C TYR A 488 15.10 -7.09 25.69
N ASP A 489 14.43 -5.94 25.54
CA ASP A 489 14.13 -5.33 24.24
C ASP A 489 15.19 -4.29 23.86
N ALA A 490 15.97 -4.54 22.81
CA ALA A 490 16.94 -3.58 22.28
C ALA A 490 16.43 -2.74 21.11
N GLY A 491 15.15 -2.87 20.74
CA GLY A 491 14.51 -2.09 19.68
C GLY A 491 14.71 -0.57 19.83
N PRO A 492 14.58 0.03 21.03
CA PRO A 492 14.81 1.46 21.23
C PRO A 492 16.25 1.90 20.92
N HIS A 493 17.26 1.13 21.33
CA HIS A 493 18.66 1.42 20.99
C HIS A 493 18.92 1.32 19.48
N ILE A 494 18.35 0.31 18.81
CA ILE A 494 18.50 0.13 17.35
C ILE A 494 17.94 1.34 16.58
N ARG A 495 16.77 1.85 16.99
CA ARG A 495 16.17 3.05 16.38
C ARG A 495 17.08 4.27 16.53
N LEU A 496 17.50 4.57 17.76
CA LEU A 496 18.37 5.70 18.06
C LEU A 496 19.69 5.64 17.25
N TYR A 497 20.30 4.45 17.18
CA TYR A 497 21.55 4.27 16.43
C TYR A 497 21.36 4.47 14.91
N THR A 498 20.21 4.07 14.38
CA THR A 498 19.89 4.21 12.94
C THR A 498 19.68 5.67 12.57
N GLU A 499 18.96 6.42 13.41
CA GLU A 499 18.75 7.87 13.26
C GLU A 499 20.08 8.65 13.25
N LEU A 500 20.99 8.34 14.18
CA LEU A 500 22.29 9.00 14.28
C LEU A 500 23.27 8.71 13.14
N ARG A 501 23.01 7.69 12.30
CA ARG A 501 23.83 7.42 11.10
C ARG A 501 23.31 8.11 9.84
N GLN A 502 22.09 8.62 9.87
CA GLN A 502 21.43 9.25 8.73
C GLN A 502 21.52 10.78 8.77
N GLY A 503 21.80 11.38 9.93
CA GLY A 503 22.23 12.76 10.09
C GLY A 503 23.74 12.88 10.16
#